data_AF-A0A7Y4P465-F1
#
_entry.id   AF-A0A7Y4P465-F1
#
_cell.length_a   1.000
_cell.length_b   1.000
_cell.length_c   1.000
_cell.angle_alpha   90.00
_cell.angle_beta   90.00
_cell.angle_gamma   90.00
#
_symmetry.space_group_name_H-M   'P 1'
#
loop_
_entity.id
_entity.type
_entity.pdbx_description
1 polymer ?
#
loop_
_entity_poly.entity_id
_entity_poly.type
_entity_poly.pdbx_seq_one_letter_code
_entity_poly.pdbx_strand_id
1 'polypeptide(L)'
;MTTVTVTCMALLGILLFLLGANVTRQRVLRGAGNQQPTDPADRLLIAQRAHGNAAEYIPTLLVLILVCSTLTDSPLVDALAIAALAVRLAHAIGMLTAKTLAAHGPLRDIGALGTYLVGLAIGATAIVAM
;
A
#
# COMPACT_ATOMS: atom_id res chain seq x y z
N MET A 1 9.41 6.66 19.27
CA MET A 1 8.61 7.13 18.09
C MET A 1 9.17 8.42 17.50
N THR A 2 9.61 8.36 16.26
CA THR A 2 10.23 9.48 15.53
C THR A 2 9.22 10.24 14.67
N THR A 3 9.53 11.48 14.30
CA THR A 3 8.74 12.23 13.31
C THR A 3 8.69 11.51 11.96
N VAL A 4 9.73 10.75 11.61
CA VAL A 4 9.82 9.97 10.35
C VAL A 4 8.77 8.87 10.32
N THR A 5 8.72 8.03 11.36
CA THR A 5 7.73 6.94 11.45
C THR A 5 6.30 7.47 11.44
N VAL A 6 6.02 8.54 12.20
CA VAL A 6 4.71 9.21 12.19
C VAL A 6 4.34 9.72 10.80
N THR A 7 5.26 10.39 10.11
CA THR A 7 5.01 10.93 8.77
C THR A 7 4.74 9.82 7.76
N CYS A 8 5.53 8.74 7.79
CA CYS A 8 5.33 7.59 6.90
C CYS A 8 3.98 6.90 7.15
N MET A 9 3.60 6.70 8.42
CA MET A 9 2.31 6.14 8.78
C MET A 9 1.14 7.02 8.31
N ALA A 10 1.24 8.34 8.49
CA ALA A 10 0.23 9.28 8.02
C ALA A 10 0.07 9.23 6.50
N LEU A 11 1.18 9.22 5.74
CA LEU A 11 1.16 9.16 4.29
C LEU A 11 0.61 7.82 3.76
N LEU A 12 0.92 6.70 4.42
CA LEU A 12 0.31 5.39 4.13
C LEU A 12 -1.20 5.40 4.35
N GLY A 13 -1.67 5.98 5.45
CA GLY A 13 -3.10 6.16 5.72
C GLY A 13 -3.78 7.03 4.66
N ILE A 14 -3.18 8.17 4.31
CA ILE A 14 -3.66 9.06 3.24
C ILE A 14 -3.74 8.30 1.91
N LEU A 15 -2.71 7.53 1.55
CA LEU A 15 -2.71 6.72 0.33
C LEU A 15 -3.91 5.76 0.29
N LEU A 16 -4.20 5.06 1.40
CA LEU A 16 -5.34 4.15 1.48
C LEU A 16 -6.67 4.86 1.22
N PHE A 17 -6.88 6.03 1.84
CA PHE A 17 -8.08 6.85 1.63
C PHE A 17 -8.18 7.39 0.20
N LEU A 18 -7.08 7.88 -0.38
CA LEU A 18 -7.06 8.38 -1.75
C LEU A 18 -7.39 7.28 -2.77
N LEU A 19 -6.91 6.05 -2.55
CA LEU A 19 -7.28 4.90 -3.38
C LEU A 19 -8.76 4.56 -3.26
N GLY A 20 -9.32 4.60 -2.05
CA GLY A 20 -10.76 4.41 -1.84
C GLY A 20 -11.60 5.50 -2.51
N ALA A 21 -11.18 6.76 -2.40
CA ALA A 21 -11.81 7.89 -3.09
C ALA A 21 -11.75 7.74 -4.61
N ASN A 22 -10.64 7.21 -5.16
CA ASN A 22 -10.54 6.92 -6.59
C ASN A 22 -11.52 5.80 -7.02
N VAL A 23 -11.76 4.78 -6.19
CA VAL A 23 -12.82 3.79 -6.46
C VAL A 23 -14.17 4.50 -6.54
N THR A 24 -14.52 5.33 -5.56
CA THR A 24 -15.78 6.11 -5.57
C THR A 24 -15.91 6.96 -6.82
N ARG A 25 -14.83 7.67 -7.21
CA ARG A 25 -14.79 8.45 -8.46
C ARG A 25 -15.10 7.60 -9.68
N GLN A 26 -14.50 6.41 -9.82
CA GLN A 26 -14.77 5.51 -10.95
C GLN A 26 -16.21 4.97 -10.93
N ARG A 27 -16.79 4.72 -9.75
CA ARG A 27 -18.21 4.32 -9.63
C ARG A 27 -19.15 5.43 -10.11
N VAL A 28 -18.88 6.68 -9.71
CA VAL A 28 -19.67 7.85 -10.13
C VAL A 28 -19.57 8.05 -11.65
N LEU A 29 -18.36 8.02 -12.22
CA LEU A 29 -18.17 8.14 -13.67
C LEU A 29 -18.89 7.05 -14.47
N ARG A 30 -19.04 5.86 -13.88
CA ARG A 30 -19.78 4.74 -14.48
C ARG A 30 -21.31 4.86 -14.35
N GLY A 31 -21.80 5.56 -13.33
CA GLY A 31 -23.24 5.66 -13.06
C GLY A 31 -23.89 4.30 -12.80
N ALA A 32 -25.04 4.05 -13.43
CA ALA A 32 -25.84 2.83 -13.26
C ALA A 32 -25.26 1.58 -13.96
N GLY A 33 -24.07 1.66 -14.56
CA GLY A 33 -23.41 0.52 -15.20
C GLY A 33 -22.89 -0.54 -14.20
N ASN A 34 -22.36 -1.65 -14.73
CA ASN A 34 -21.84 -2.77 -13.92
C ASN A 34 -20.75 -2.32 -12.92
N GLN A 35 -21.04 -2.44 -11.63
CA GLN A 35 -20.20 -2.04 -10.50
C GLN A 35 -19.18 -3.11 -10.05
N GLN A 36 -19.21 -4.28 -10.68
CA GLN A 36 -18.30 -5.41 -10.48
C GLN A 36 -17.83 -5.95 -11.85
N PRO A 37 -17.07 -5.14 -12.61
CA PRO A 37 -16.53 -5.59 -13.89
C PRO A 37 -15.49 -6.70 -13.72
N THR A 38 -15.44 -7.61 -14.68
CA THR A 38 -14.46 -8.72 -14.74
C THR A 38 -13.39 -8.51 -15.80
N ASP A 39 -13.55 -7.53 -16.69
CA ASP A 39 -12.55 -7.20 -17.70
C ASP A 39 -11.30 -6.61 -17.03
N PRO A 40 -10.11 -7.24 -17.19
CA PRO A 40 -8.87 -6.76 -16.58
C PRO A 40 -8.41 -5.39 -17.08
N ALA A 41 -8.91 -4.89 -18.22
CA ALA A 41 -8.64 -3.55 -18.72
C ALA A 41 -9.60 -2.48 -18.13
N ASP A 42 -10.63 -2.89 -17.39
CA ASP A 42 -11.62 -1.99 -16.82
C ASP A 42 -11.01 -1.11 -15.71
N ARG A 43 -11.18 0.22 -15.85
CA ARG A 43 -10.64 1.21 -14.91
C ARG A 43 -11.24 1.10 -13.51
N LEU A 44 -12.50 0.69 -13.38
CA LEU A 44 -13.12 0.46 -12.08
C LEU A 44 -12.54 -0.80 -11.43
N LEU A 45 -12.31 -1.88 -12.18
CA LEU A 45 -11.66 -3.08 -11.65
C LEU A 45 -10.22 -2.79 -11.19
N ILE A 46 -9.44 -2.07 -12.01
CA ILE A 46 -8.07 -1.65 -11.65
C ILE A 46 -8.08 -0.84 -10.36
N ALA A 47 -8.97 0.15 -10.23
CA ALA A 47 -9.09 0.97 -9.03
C ALA A 47 -9.48 0.12 -7.80
N GLN A 48 -10.45 -0.79 -7.95
CA GLN A 48 -10.87 -1.70 -6.88
C GLN A 48 -9.73 -2.61 -6.41
N ARG A 49 -8.94 -3.17 -7.34
CA ARG A 49 -7.79 -4.04 -6.99
C ARG A 49 -6.64 -3.26 -6.38
N ALA A 50 -6.36 -2.03 -6.85
CA ALA A 50 -5.36 -1.16 -6.24
C ALA A 50 -5.72 -0.82 -4.79
N HIS A 51 -6.97 -0.42 -4.54
CA HIS A 51 -7.46 -0.13 -3.19
C HIS A 51 -7.54 -1.39 -2.31
N GLY A 52 -8.07 -2.49 -2.83
CA GLY A 52 -8.17 -3.76 -2.09
C GLY A 52 -6.80 -4.26 -1.63
N ASN A 53 -5.81 -4.26 -2.53
CA ASN A 53 -4.44 -4.60 -2.14
C ASN A 53 -3.88 -3.61 -1.09
N ALA A 54 -4.13 -2.31 -1.22
CA ALA A 54 -3.74 -1.36 -0.18
C ALA A 54 -4.40 -1.65 1.18
N ALA A 55 -5.69 -2.01 1.19
CA ALA A 55 -6.42 -2.36 2.40
C ALA A 55 -5.93 -3.66 3.05
N GLU A 56 -5.39 -4.60 2.27
CA GLU A 56 -4.81 -5.85 2.77
C GLU A 56 -3.46 -5.63 3.48
N TYR A 57 -2.62 -4.71 2.99
CA TYR A 57 -1.23 -4.57 3.50
C TYR A 57 -1.00 -3.34 4.38
N ILE A 58 -1.61 -2.19 4.06
CA ILE A 58 -1.30 -0.93 4.77
C ILE A 58 -1.67 -1.02 6.26
N PRO A 59 -2.86 -1.49 6.67
CA PRO A 59 -3.21 -1.57 8.10
C PRO A 59 -2.23 -2.41 8.91
N THR A 60 -1.81 -3.57 8.39
CA THR A 60 -0.82 -4.43 9.06
C THR A 60 0.54 -3.75 9.14
N LEU A 61 1.01 -3.09 8.09
CA LEU A 61 2.25 -2.32 8.11
C LEU A 61 2.20 -1.20 9.15
N LEU A 62 1.09 -0.45 9.24
CA LEU A 62 0.91 0.62 10.23
C LEU A 62 1.02 0.08 11.66
N VAL A 63 0.36 -1.04 11.96
CA VAL A 63 0.41 -1.65 13.30
C VAL A 63 1.83 -2.11 13.62
N LEU A 64 2.52 -2.77 12.69
CA LEU A 64 3.89 -3.26 12.91
C LEU A 64 4.88 -2.11 13.12
N ILE A 65 4.78 -1.02 12.34
CA ILE A 65 5.61 0.17 12.51
C ILE A 65 5.33 0.82 13.87
N LEU A 66 4.06 0.95 14.26
CA LEU A 66 3.66 1.49 15.55
C LEU A 66 4.27 0.66 16.70
N VAL A 67 4.10 -0.66 16.67
CA VAL A 67 4.67 -1.58 17.68
C VAL A 67 6.18 -1.43 17.76
N CYS A 68 6.90 -1.52 16.64
CA CYS A 68 8.36 -1.34 16.64
C CYS A 68 8.77 0.00 17.24
N SER A 69 8.05 1.07 16.92
CA SER A 69 8.35 2.43 17.40
C SER A 69 8.07 2.64 18.89
N THR A 70 7.35 1.70 19.54
CA THR A 70 7.16 1.64 21.00
C THR A 70 8.18 0.75 21.70
N LEU A 71 8.80 -0.20 20.98
CA LEU A 71 9.79 -1.14 21.52
C LEU A 71 11.22 -0.62 21.40
N THR A 72 11.54 0.14 20.35
CA THR A 72 12.90 0.59 20.08
C THR A 72 12.94 1.94 19.35
N ASP A 73 14.00 2.72 19.60
CA ASP A 73 14.32 3.96 18.86
C ASP A 73 15.39 3.72 17.77
N SER A 74 15.52 2.47 17.28
CA SER A 74 16.50 2.11 16.25
C SER A 74 16.26 2.85 14.92
N PRO A 75 17.30 3.45 14.30
CA PRO A 75 17.21 4.05 12.96
C PRO A 75 16.75 3.07 11.87
N LEU A 76 16.84 1.77 12.13
CA LEU A 76 16.31 0.74 11.24
C LEU A 76 14.78 0.86 11.08
N VAL A 77 14.05 1.21 12.14
CA VAL A 77 12.58 1.36 12.08
C VAL A 77 12.20 2.53 11.16
N ASP A 78 12.95 3.63 11.22
CA ASP A 78 12.78 4.77 10.31
C ASP A 78 13.02 4.35 8.85
N ALA A 79 14.12 3.64 8.59
CA ALA A 79 14.44 3.15 7.25
C ALA A 79 13.36 2.19 6.70
N LEU A 80 12.87 1.27 7.53
CA LEU A 80 11.80 0.35 7.16
C LEU A 80 10.46 1.06 6.94
N ALA A 81 10.14 2.08 7.72
CA ALA A 81 8.92 2.88 7.51
C ALA A 81 8.96 3.65 6.19
N ILE A 82 10.11 4.24 5.84
CA ILE A 82 10.33 4.89 4.53
C ILE A 82 10.21 3.87 3.40
N ALA A 83 10.85 2.70 3.54
CA ALA A 83 10.79 1.63 2.56
C ALA A 83 9.35 1.14 2.36
N ALA A 84 8.58 0.97 3.43
CA ALA A 84 7.18 0.58 3.39
C ALA A 84 6.35 1.60 2.60
N LEU A 85 6.50 2.90 2.89
CA LEU A 85 5.83 3.95 2.11
C LEU A 85 6.21 3.89 0.62
N ALA A 86 7.50 3.77 0.31
CA ALA A 86 7.99 3.75 -1.06
C ALA A 86 7.43 2.57 -1.88
N VAL A 87 7.47 1.34 -1.33
CA VAL A 87 6.98 0.14 -2.05
C VAL A 87 5.46 0.18 -2.22
N ARG A 88 4.71 0.73 -1.26
CA ARG A 88 3.26 0.89 -1.37
C ARG A 88 2.86 1.94 -2.40
N LEU A 89 3.58 3.05 -2.48
CA LEU A 89 3.40 4.04 -3.55
C LEU A 89 3.74 3.46 -4.92
N ALA A 90 4.88 2.78 -5.05
CA ALA A 90 5.29 2.14 -6.30
C ALA A 90 4.26 1.12 -6.80
N HIS A 91 3.75 0.25 -5.90
CA HIS A 91 2.72 -0.72 -6.25
C HIS A 91 1.42 -0.03 -6.69
N ALA A 92 0.94 0.97 -5.94
CA ALA A 92 -0.28 1.71 -6.26
C ALA A 92 -0.17 2.42 -7.62
N ILE A 93 0.94 3.11 -7.87
CA ILE A 93 1.22 3.78 -9.16
C ILE A 93 1.29 2.75 -10.29
N GLY A 94 2.01 1.64 -10.10
CA GLY A 94 2.11 0.56 -11.08
C GLY A 94 0.76 -0.04 -11.45
N MET A 95 -0.12 -0.23 -10.47
CA MET A 95 -1.50 -0.69 -10.69
C MET A 95 -2.35 0.34 -11.45
N LEU A 96 -2.35 1.59 -11.01
CA LEU A 96 -3.22 2.62 -11.59
C LEU A 96 -2.80 3.05 -13.01
N THR A 97 -1.51 2.95 -13.33
CA THR A 97 -0.97 3.28 -14.65
C THR A 97 -1.02 2.12 -15.64
N ALA A 98 -1.27 0.89 -15.17
CA ALA A 98 -1.43 -0.26 -16.04
C ALA A 98 -2.60 -0.08 -17.01
N LYS A 99 -2.42 -0.58 -18.24
CA LYS A 99 -3.49 -0.65 -19.25
C LYS A 99 -4.46 -1.80 -18.96
N THR A 100 -3.97 -2.86 -18.32
CA THR A 100 -4.73 -4.05 -17.95
C THR A 100 -4.06 -4.76 -16.78
N LEU A 101 -4.85 -5.39 -15.91
CA LEU A 101 -4.35 -6.19 -14.80
C LEU A 101 -3.64 -7.47 -15.25
N ALA A 102 -3.90 -7.95 -16.47
CA ALA A 102 -3.23 -9.10 -17.05
C ALA A 102 -1.76 -8.83 -17.41
N ALA A 103 -1.39 -7.56 -17.61
CA ALA A 103 -0.02 -7.17 -17.91
C ALA A 103 0.79 -7.01 -16.63
N HIS A 104 2.06 -7.44 -16.70
CA HIS A 104 3.05 -7.21 -15.67
C HIS A 104 3.80 -5.90 -15.96
N GLY A 105 4.28 -5.25 -14.90
CA GLY A 105 4.96 -3.97 -15.00
C GLY A 105 5.93 -3.80 -13.84
N PRO A 106 7.13 -3.25 -14.07
CA PRO A 106 8.22 -3.28 -13.09
C PRO A 106 7.85 -2.61 -11.78
N LEU A 107 7.13 -1.48 -11.81
CA LEU A 107 6.69 -0.77 -10.59
C LEU A 107 5.72 -1.60 -9.74
N ARG A 108 4.80 -2.33 -10.38
CA ARG A 108 3.85 -3.21 -9.68
C ARG A 108 4.60 -4.37 -9.04
N ASP A 109 5.48 -5.02 -9.80
CA ASP A 109 6.13 -6.26 -9.34
C ASP A 109 7.17 -5.95 -8.24
N ILE A 110 7.96 -4.88 -8.39
CA ILE A 110 8.87 -4.40 -7.35
C ILE A 110 8.10 -3.96 -6.12
N GLY A 111 6.98 -3.23 -6.29
CA GLY A 111 6.15 -2.81 -5.17
C GLY A 111 5.52 -3.99 -4.41
N ALA A 112 5.11 -5.04 -5.12
CA ALA A 112 4.53 -6.25 -4.53
C ALA A 112 5.58 -7.04 -3.74
N LEU A 113 6.72 -7.38 -4.36
CA LEU A 113 7.81 -8.10 -3.70
C LEU A 113 8.37 -7.29 -2.53
N GLY A 114 8.59 -5.99 -2.74
CA GLY A 114 9.07 -5.07 -1.71
C GLY A 114 8.13 -5.00 -0.50
N THR A 115 6.81 -5.04 -0.72
CA THR A 115 5.84 -5.08 0.40
C THR A 115 6.06 -6.27 1.30
N TYR A 116 6.27 -7.47 0.73
CA TYR A 116 6.52 -8.68 1.52
C TYR A 116 7.85 -8.60 2.26
N LEU A 117 8.93 -8.23 1.57
CA LEU A 117 10.26 -8.16 2.17
C LEU A 117 10.31 -7.14 3.31
N VAL A 118 9.76 -5.95 3.11
CA VAL A 118 9.72 -4.90 4.14
C VAL A 118 8.79 -5.29 5.29
N GLY A 119 7.59 -5.82 5.00
CA GLY A 119 6.65 -6.25 6.04
C GLY A 119 7.22 -7.35 6.93
N LEU A 120 7.88 -8.35 6.34
CA LEU A 120 8.57 -9.40 7.08
C LEU A 120 9.74 -8.84 7.91
N ALA A 121 10.51 -7.89 7.36
CA ALA A 121 11.60 -7.25 8.09
C ALA A 121 11.11 -6.45 9.30
N ILE A 122 9.99 -5.71 9.19
CA ILE A 122 9.39 -4.98 10.33
C ILE A 122 8.89 -5.99 11.37
N GLY A 123 8.21 -7.07 10.95
CA GLY A 123 7.76 -8.13 11.85
C GLY A 123 8.92 -8.79 12.60
N ALA A 124 10.02 -9.12 11.91
CA ALA A 124 11.22 -9.65 12.54
C ALA A 124 11.86 -8.63 13.50
N THR A 125 11.87 -7.35 13.14
CA THR A 125 12.36 -6.26 14.01
C THR A 125 11.55 -6.19 15.30
N ALA A 126 10.22 -6.31 15.23
CA ALA A 126 9.36 -6.33 16.41
C ALA A 126 9.68 -7.50 17.35
N ILE A 127 9.96 -8.69 16.79
CA ILE A 127 10.31 -9.88 17.58
C ILE A 127 11.67 -9.70 18.26
N VAL A 128 12.66 -9.15 17.56
CA VAL A 128 14.03 -8.96 18.09
C VAL A 128 14.10 -7.82 19.11
N ALA A 129 13.20 -6.84 19.02
CA ALA A 129 13.17 -5.68 19.91
C ALA A 129 12.41 -5.91 21.22
N MET A 130 11.70 -7.04 21.37
CA MET A 130 11.06 -7.48 22.62
C MET A 130 12.10 -8.00 23.61
#